data_AF-A0A4Y3PL06-F1
#
_entry.id   AF-A0A4Y3PL06-F1
#
_cell.length_a   1.000
_cell.length_b   1.000
_cell.length_c   1.000
_cell.angle_alpha   90.00
_cell.angle_beta   90.00
_cell.angle_gamma   90.00
#
_symmetry.space_group_name_H-M   'P 1'
#
loop_
_entity.id
_entity.type
_entity.pdbx_description
1 polymer ?
#
loop_
_entity_poly.entity_id
_entity_poly.type
_entity_poly.pdbx_seq_one_letter_code
_entity_poly.pdbx_strand_id
1 'polypeptide(L)'
;MFTDKASEAKAKKIEAEKATRLCAEPELEKQERQQKQTHLKADCHYFCAIADGTKRVYTDEDAWLPYTTSGILDPDCVSLVNLFINGMIQPPVLYEVAKGRLRLLTKEPPGKDVSIVLQFIAIAAS
;
A
#
# COMPACT_ATOMS: atom_id res chain seq x y z
N MET A 1 -33.64 29.18 58.42
CA MET A 1 -33.99 27.86 57.83
C MET A 1 -34.88 28.08 56.62
N PHE A 2 -34.32 28.37 55.45
CA PHE A 2 -35.00 28.23 54.16
C PHE A 2 -33.91 28.00 53.12
N THR A 3 -33.66 26.76 52.76
CA THR A 3 -32.86 26.45 51.57
C THR A 3 -33.80 26.54 50.38
N ASP A 4 -33.51 27.49 49.49
CA ASP A 4 -34.28 27.74 48.27
C ASP A 4 -34.27 26.50 47.36
N LYS A 5 -35.36 25.74 47.38
CA LYS A 5 -35.59 24.58 46.49
C LYS A 5 -35.40 24.91 45.01
N ALA A 6 -35.53 26.19 44.62
CA ALA A 6 -35.30 26.66 43.26
C ALA A 6 -33.82 26.63 42.85
N SER A 7 -32.89 26.80 43.79
CA SER A 7 -31.44 26.79 43.52
C SER A 7 -30.92 25.36 43.29
N GLU A 8 -31.41 24.39 44.06
CA GLU A 8 -31.10 22.97 43.90
C GLU A 8 -31.68 22.38 42.61
N ALA A 9 -32.87 22.84 42.19
CA ALA A 9 -33.47 22.42 40.93
C ALA A 9 -32.69 22.93 39.71
N LYS A 10 -32.13 24.15 39.78
CA LYS A 10 -31.25 24.69 38.73
C LYS A 10 -29.91 23.96 38.67
N ALA A 11 -29.30 23.65 39.82
CA ALA A 11 -28.05 22.91 39.88
C ALA A 11 -28.21 21.49 39.29
N LYS A 12 -29.27 20.77 39.66
CA LYS A 12 -29.55 19.43 39.12
C LYS A 12 -29.85 19.44 37.62
N LYS A 13 -30.47 20.49 37.09
CA LYS A 13 -30.74 20.61 35.64
C LYS A 13 -29.45 20.85 34.84
N ILE A 14 -28.55 21.68 35.36
CA ILE A 14 -27.25 21.96 34.74
C ILE A 14 -26.32 20.73 34.80
N GLU A 15 -26.37 19.99 35.90
CA GLU A 15 -25.60 18.74 36.07
C GLU A 15 -26.14 17.62 35.17
N ALA A 16 -27.46 17.52 35.00
CA ALA A 16 -28.08 16.62 34.03
C ALA A 16 -27.75 17.00 32.57
N GLU A 17 -27.76 18.29 32.22
CA GLU A 17 -27.35 18.76 30.88
C GLU A 17 -25.84 18.57 30.62
N LYS A 18 -24.98 18.76 31.63
CA LYS A 18 -23.55 18.45 31.52
C LYS A 18 -23.28 16.96 31.39
N ALA A 19 -23.99 16.11 32.14
CA ALA A 19 -23.89 14.66 32.02
C ALA A 19 -24.42 14.17 30.67
N THR A 20 -25.44 14.82 30.12
CA THR A 20 -25.98 14.52 28.78
C THR A 20 -24.99 14.90 27.68
N ARG A 21 -24.22 16.00 27.84
CA ARG A 21 -23.14 16.36 26.90
C ARG A 21 -21.92 15.44 26.98
N LEU A 22 -21.55 14.96 28.17
CA LEU A 22 -20.41 14.04 28.34
C LEU A 22 -20.63 12.68 27.65
N CYS A 23 -21.89 12.24 27.50
CA CYS A 23 -22.24 11.01 26.79
C CYS A 23 -22.50 11.18 25.28
N ALA A 24 -22.57 12.42 24.78
CA ALA A 24 -22.90 12.74 23.38
C ALA A 24 -21.68 13.05 22.49
N GLU A 25 -20.48 13.18 23.05
CA GLU A 25 -19.23 13.36 22.30
C GLU A 25 -18.69 12.13 21.50
N PRO A 26 -19.20 10.88 21.60
CA PRO A 26 -18.69 9.79 20.76
C PRO A 26 -19.20 9.77 19.31
N GLU A 27 -20.22 10.56 18.97
CA GLU A 27 -20.91 10.44 17.66
C GLU A 27 -20.34 11.34 16.57
N LEU A 28 -19.92 12.57 16.89
CA LEU A 28 -19.27 13.47 15.92
C LEU A 28 -17.90 12.93 15.47
N GLU A 29 -17.10 12.38 16.39
CA GLU A 29 -15.83 11.71 16.02
C GLU A 29 -16.03 10.35 15.32
N LYS A 30 -17.17 9.68 15.51
CA LYS A 30 -17.50 8.46 14.74
C LYS A 30 -17.93 8.81 13.32
N GLN A 31 -18.65 9.92 13.14
CA GLN A 31 -19.06 10.43 11.84
C GLN A 31 -17.87 10.93 11.00
N GLU A 32 -16.85 11.53 11.61
CA GLU A 32 -15.60 11.90 10.92
C GLU A 32 -14.73 10.67 10.58
N ARG A 33 -14.74 9.63 11.42
CA ARG A 33 -14.16 8.30 11.11
C ARG A 33 -14.92 7.52 10.04
N GLN A 34 -16.14 7.93 9.73
CA GLN A 34 -16.93 7.47 8.59
C GLN A 34 -16.70 8.33 7.35
N GLN A 35 -15.48 8.86 7.17
CA GLN A 35 -14.96 9.06 5.82
C GLN A 35 -15.12 7.73 5.07
N LYS A 36 -16.06 7.70 4.13
CA LYS A 36 -16.34 6.58 3.24
C LYS A 36 -15.02 6.20 2.56
N GLN A 37 -14.32 5.21 3.11
CA GLN A 37 -13.00 4.81 2.66
C GLN A 37 -13.17 4.19 1.27
N THR A 38 -12.95 5.00 0.24
CA THR A 38 -13.02 4.56 -1.16
C THR A 38 -11.72 3.85 -1.48
N HIS A 39 -11.67 2.55 -1.21
CA HIS A 39 -10.55 1.71 -1.61
C HIS A 39 -10.57 1.56 -3.14
N LEU A 40 -9.47 1.93 -3.81
CA LEU A 40 -9.27 1.59 -5.22
C LEU A 40 -8.87 0.12 -5.33
N LYS A 41 -9.35 -0.53 -6.39
CA LYS A 41 -8.92 -1.90 -6.71
C LYS A 41 -7.54 -1.86 -7.37
N ALA A 42 -6.70 -2.82 -7.01
CA ALA A 42 -5.38 -2.99 -7.59
C ALA A 42 -5.22 -4.43 -8.09
N ASP A 43 -4.81 -4.57 -9.34
CA ASP A 43 -4.37 -5.84 -9.92
C ASP A 43 -2.85 -5.94 -9.81
N CYS A 44 -2.34 -7.12 -9.45
CA CYS A 44 -0.91 -7.34 -9.24
C CYS A 44 -0.40 -8.45 -10.17
N HIS A 45 0.68 -8.16 -10.88
CA HIS A 45 1.35 -9.10 -11.76
C HIS A 45 2.82 -9.23 -11.38
N TYR A 46 3.41 -10.39 -11.67
CA TYR A 46 4.76 -10.74 -11.25
C TYR A 46 5.52 -11.40 -12.40
N PHE A 47 6.70 -10.87 -12.69
CA PHE A 47 7.74 -11.59 -13.40
C PHE A 47 8.79 -12.05 -12.39
N CYS A 48 9.09 -13.35 -12.37
CA CYS A 48 10.09 -13.93 -11.48
C CYS A 48 11.21 -14.55 -12.32
N ALA A 49 12.46 -14.40 -11.90
CA ALA A 49 13.61 -15.05 -12.52
C ALA A 49 14.64 -15.47 -11.46
N ILE A 50 15.53 -16.38 -11.85
CA ILE A 50 16.69 -16.78 -11.05
C ILE A 50 17.96 -16.29 -11.75
N ALA A 51 18.79 -15.53 -11.05
CA ALA A 51 20.02 -15.01 -11.61
C ALA A 51 21.05 -16.12 -11.85
N ASP A 52 21.79 -16.02 -12.96
CA ASP A 52 22.87 -16.95 -13.29
C ASP A 52 24.25 -16.51 -12.76
N GLY A 53 24.31 -15.36 -12.09
CA GLY A 53 25.54 -14.76 -11.58
C GLY A 53 26.26 -13.83 -12.55
N THR A 54 25.74 -13.66 -13.77
CA THR A 54 26.43 -12.91 -14.85
C THR A 54 25.53 -11.92 -15.58
N LYS A 55 24.25 -12.25 -15.75
CA LYS A 55 23.28 -11.42 -16.47
C LYS A 55 22.91 -10.16 -15.68
N ARG A 56 22.66 -9.10 -16.44
CA ARG A 56 22.01 -7.86 -15.98
C ARG A 56 20.76 -7.52 -16.79
N VAL A 57 20.49 -8.26 -17.85
CA VAL A 57 19.31 -8.08 -18.69
C VAL A 57 18.51 -9.36 -18.62
N TYR A 58 17.23 -9.20 -18.29
CA TYR A 58 16.26 -10.28 -18.19
C TYR A 58 15.12 -9.99 -19.16
N THR A 59 14.62 -11.06 -19.76
CA THR A 59 13.54 -11.06 -20.75
C THR A 59 12.45 -12.02 -20.32
N ASP A 60 11.34 -12.03 -21.04
CA ASP A 60 10.24 -12.98 -20.80
C ASP A 60 10.71 -14.46 -20.86
N GLU A 61 11.79 -14.76 -21.59
CA GLU A 61 12.37 -16.10 -21.68
C GLU A 61 13.09 -16.55 -20.41
N ASP A 62 13.51 -15.61 -19.55
CA ASP A 62 14.17 -15.90 -18.28
C ASP A 62 13.14 -16.19 -17.15
N ALA A 63 11.85 -16.21 -17.47
CA ALA A 63 10.78 -16.41 -16.51
C ALA A 63 10.86 -17.76 -15.78
N TRP A 64 10.80 -17.71 -14.45
CA TRP A 64 10.52 -18.87 -13.62
C TRP A 64 9.02 -19.11 -13.57
N LEU A 65 8.54 -19.90 -14.53
CA LEU A 65 7.12 -20.09 -14.83
C LEU A 65 6.22 -20.41 -13.61
N PRO A 66 6.61 -21.25 -12.63
CA PRO A 66 5.73 -21.56 -11.50
C PRO A 66 5.39 -20.36 -10.59
N TYR A 67 6.19 -19.29 -10.63
CA TYR A 67 6.04 -18.10 -9.79
C TYR A 67 5.77 -16.82 -10.58
N THR A 68 5.75 -16.94 -11.91
CA THR A 68 5.49 -15.83 -12.83
C THR A 68 4.01 -15.81 -13.20
N THR A 69 3.34 -14.66 -13.06
CA THR A 69 1.94 -14.50 -13.46
C THR A 69 1.78 -13.73 -14.78
N SER A 70 2.83 -13.06 -15.25
CA SER A 70 2.89 -12.38 -16.54
C SER A 70 4.32 -12.27 -17.05
N GLY A 71 4.50 -11.94 -18.34
CA GLY A 71 5.77 -11.38 -18.80
C GLY A 71 6.09 -10.03 -18.15
N ILE A 72 7.20 -9.43 -18.54
CA ILE A 72 7.61 -8.08 -18.15
C ILE A 72 6.70 -7.08 -18.85
N LEU A 73 5.80 -6.45 -18.09
CA LEU A 73 4.83 -5.51 -18.62
C LEU A 73 5.47 -4.17 -19.00
N ASP A 74 4.77 -3.44 -19.86
CA ASP A 74 5.10 -2.06 -20.16
C ASP A 74 4.85 -1.18 -18.91
N PRO A 75 5.85 -0.44 -18.40
CA PRO A 75 5.65 0.43 -17.23
C PRO A 75 4.57 1.50 -17.45
N ASP A 76 4.32 1.91 -18.69
CA ASP A 76 3.29 2.92 -19.02
C ASP A 76 1.86 2.36 -18.88
N CYS A 77 1.69 1.04 -18.80
CA CYS A 77 0.41 0.37 -18.66
C CYS A 77 0.04 0.05 -17.20
N VAL A 78 0.87 0.42 -16.23
CA VAL A 78 0.67 0.12 -14.81
C VAL A 78 0.94 1.34 -13.95
N SER A 79 0.51 1.29 -12.69
CA SER A 79 0.67 2.42 -11.77
C SER A 79 2.02 2.40 -11.05
N LEU A 80 2.53 1.21 -10.73
CA LEU A 80 3.78 1.03 -9.99
C LEU A 80 4.55 -0.18 -10.51
N VAL A 81 5.87 -0.07 -10.47
CA VAL A 81 6.79 -1.17 -10.76
C VAL A 81 7.85 -1.25 -9.66
N ASN A 82 7.86 -2.36 -8.93
CA ASN A 82 8.80 -2.62 -7.85
C ASN A 82 9.71 -3.78 -8.23
N LEU A 83 11.02 -3.59 -8.10
CA LEU A 83 11.99 -4.65 -8.26
C LEU A 83 12.50 -5.12 -6.89
N PHE A 84 12.50 -6.43 -6.67
CA PHE A 84 13.13 -7.08 -5.54
C PHE A 84 14.25 -7.99 -6.02
N ILE A 85 15.43 -7.86 -5.43
CA ILE A 85 16.57 -8.75 -5.65
C ILE A 85 16.92 -9.39 -4.31
N ASN A 86 16.89 -10.72 -4.25
CA ASN A 86 17.05 -11.48 -3.02
C ASN A 86 16.09 -11.03 -1.90
N GLY A 87 14.86 -10.66 -2.26
CA GLY A 87 13.85 -10.14 -1.34
C GLY A 87 14.02 -8.67 -0.92
N MET A 88 15.06 -7.98 -1.35
CA MET A 88 15.29 -6.57 -1.02
C MET A 88 14.78 -5.63 -2.11
N ILE A 89 14.00 -4.61 -1.72
CA ILE A 89 13.50 -3.58 -2.63
C ILE A 89 14.68 -2.82 -3.25
N GLN A 90 14.64 -2.67 -4.57
CA GLN A 90 15.63 -1.92 -5.34
C GLN A 90 15.09 -0.52 -5.67
N PRO A 91 15.89 0.54 -5.49
CA PRO A 91 15.53 1.88 -5.93
C PRO A 91 15.34 1.96 -7.46
N PRO A 92 14.36 2.73 -7.97
CA PRO A 92 14.12 2.88 -9.42
C PRO A 92 15.33 3.36 -10.23
N VAL A 93 16.25 4.11 -9.62
CA VAL A 93 17.49 4.57 -10.29
C VAL A 93 18.45 3.40 -10.63
N LEU A 94 18.25 2.22 -10.06
CA LEU A 94 19.13 1.05 -10.28
C LEU A 94 18.64 0.12 -11.38
N TYR A 95 17.51 0.39 -12.02
CA TYR A 95 16.98 -0.47 -13.08
C TYR A 95 16.11 0.28 -14.09
N GLU A 96 16.06 -0.26 -15.30
CA GLU A 96 15.16 0.18 -16.36
C GLU A 96 14.21 -0.96 -16.72
N VAL A 97 12.94 -0.64 -16.92
CA VAL A 97 11.92 -1.58 -17.37
C VAL A 97 11.34 -1.10 -18.68
N ALA A 98 11.20 -2.02 -19.62
CA ALA A 98 10.43 -1.86 -20.83
C ALA A 98 9.63 -3.15 -21.05
N LYS A 99 8.62 -3.10 -21.92
CA LYS A 99 7.88 -4.31 -22.30
C LYS A 99 8.84 -5.43 -22.73
N GLY A 100 8.76 -6.57 -22.05
CA GLY A 100 9.59 -7.76 -22.28
C GLY A 100 11.05 -7.65 -21.82
N ARG A 101 11.45 -6.58 -21.10
CA ARG A 101 12.84 -6.36 -20.70
C ARG A 101 13.02 -5.65 -19.37
N LEU A 102 13.81 -6.25 -18.49
CA LEU A 102 14.37 -5.64 -17.29
C LEU A 102 15.89 -5.49 -17.48
N ARG A 103 16.44 -4.30 -17.24
CA ARG A 103 17.89 -4.06 -17.26
C ARG A 103 18.34 -3.48 -15.93
N LEU A 104 19.28 -4.17 -15.28
CA LEU A 104 19.93 -3.71 -14.05
C LEU A 104 21.07 -2.75 -14.39
N LEU A 105 21.10 -1.60 -13.71
CA LEU A 105 22.11 -0.54 -13.87
C LEU A 105 23.23 -0.63 -12.82
N THR A 106 23.20 -1.66 -11.98
CA THR A 106 24.25 -1.93 -11.00
C THR A 106 25.55 -2.35 -11.70
N LYS A 107 26.68 -2.05 -11.05
CA LYS A 107 28.00 -2.45 -11.55
C LYS A 107 28.12 -3.98 -11.61
N GLU A 108 27.79 -4.63 -10.51
CA GLU A 108 27.85 -6.08 -10.38
C GLU A 108 26.46 -6.70 -10.62
N PRO A 109 26.38 -7.83 -11.34
CA PRO A 109 25.13 -8.59 -11.47
C PRO A 109 24.73 -9.23 -10.12
N PRO A 110 23.45 -9.60 -9.95
CA PRO A 110 23.04 -10.44 -8.84
C PRO A 110 23.81 -11.76 -8.86
N GLY A 111 24.16 -12.27 -7.67
CA GLY A 111 24.84 -13.56 -7.54
C GLY A 111 24.02 -14.71 -8.14
N LYS A 112 24.69 -15.82 -8.46
CA LYS A 112 24.02 -17.02 -8.96
C LYS A 112 22.97 -17.51 -7.94
N ASP A 113 21.85 -18.00 -8.45
CA ASP A 113 20.73 -18.54 -7.69
C ASP A 113 19.96 -17.50 -6.85
N VAL A 114 20.27 -16.20 -7.02
CA VAL A 114 19.52 -15.09 -6.41
C VAL A 114 18.17 -14.91 -7.11
N SER A 115 17.11 -14.76 -6.32
CA SER A 115 15.78 -14.46 -6.82
C SER A 115 15.65 -13.02 -7.29
N ILE A 116 14.96 -12.84 -8.41
CA ILE A 116 14.59 -11.55 -8.97
C ILE A 116 13.07 -11.56 -9.14
N VAL A 117 12.40 -10.58 -8.54
CA VAL A 117 10.95 -10.42 -8.63
C VAL A 117 10.65 -9.00 -9.07
N LEU A 118 10.01 -8.88 -10.22
CA LEU A 118 9.49 -7.61 -10.72
C LEU A 118 7.97 -7.63 -10.55
N GLN A 119 7.48 -6.82 -9.62
CA GLN A 119 6.06 -6.66 -9.32
C GLN A 119 5.51 -5.45 -10.08
N PHE A 120 4.38 -5.66 -10.75
CA PHE A 120 3.61 -4.63 -11.41
C PHE A 120 2.27 -4.47 -10.69
N ILE A 121 1.89 -3.23 -10.38
CA ILE A 121 0.62 -2.92 -9.73
C ILE A 121 -0.16 -1.98 -10.63
N ALA A 122 -1.34 -2.40 -11.07
CA ALA A 122 -2.27 -1.59 -11.85
C ALA A 122 -3.43 -1.17 -10.95
N ILE A 123 -3.57 0.14 -10.71
CA ILE A 123 -4.66 0.71 -9.93
C ILE A 123 -5.66 1.34 -10.90
N ALA A 124 -6.88 0.82 -10.95
CA ALA A 124 -7.94 1.40 -11.77
C ALA A 124 -8.69 2.48 -10.98
N ALA A 125 -8.86 3.65 -11.59
CA ALA A 125 -9.82 4.64 -11.08
C ALA A 125 -11.25 4.09 -11.28
N SER A 126 -12.04 4.12 -10.21
CA SER A 126 -13.43 3.67 -10.18
C SER A 126 -14.39 4.69 -10.80
#